data_AF-A0A392UBQ6-F1
#
_entry.id   AF-A0A392UBQ6-F1
#
_cell.length_a   1.000
_cell.length_b   1.000
_cell.length_c   1.000
_cell.angle_alpha   90.00
_cell.angle_beta   90.00
_cell.angle_gamma   90.00
#
_symmetry.space_group_name_H-M   'P 1'
#
loop_
_entity.id
_entity.type
_entity.pdbx_description
1 polymer ?
#
loop_
_entity_poly.entity_id
_entity_poly.type
_entity_poly.pdbx_seq_one_letter_code
_entity_poly.pdbx_strand_id
1 'polypeptide(L)' 'LSALKEDQFSGAESQCPNIHLSRFYEACDYTDPPNVSESAKRLRLFKYSLTGRAKDWLDNIPPNTITTWQELEVKFLD' A
#
# COMPACT_ATOMS: atom_id res chain seq x y z
N LEU A 1 2.96 -2.18 -12.36
CA LEU A 1 1.52 -1.90 -12.15
C LEU A 1 0.65 -3.16 -12.24
N SER A 2 0.90 -4.07 -13.19
CA SER A 2 0.13 -5.32 -13.36
C SER A 2 0.15 -6.21 -12.11
N ALA A 3 1.34 -6.44 -11.53
CA ALA A 3 1.49 -7.25 -10.32
C ALA A 3 0.65 -6.77 -9.12
N LEU A 4 0.50 -5.45 -8.93
CA LEU A 4 -0.31 -4.87 -7.84
C LEU A 4 -1.81 -5.11 -8.01
N LYS A 5 -2.27 -5.28 -9.27
CA LYS A 5 -3.68 -5.56 -9.55
C LYS A 5 -4.01 -7.05 -9.50
N GLU A 6 -3.02 -7.93 -9.67
CA GLU A 6 -3.22 -9.38 -9.67
C GLU A 6 -3.22 -9.97 -8.26
N ASP A 7 -2.48 -9.39 -7.30
CA ASP A 7 -2.40 -9.84 -5.91
C ASP A 7 -2.89 -8.75 -4.94
N GLN A 8 -4.20 -8.46 -4.99
CA GLN A 8 -4.79 -7.43 -4.12
C GLN A 8 -5.07 -7.96 -2.72
N PHE A 9 -4.72 -7.17 -1.70
CA PHE A 9 -5.02 -7.46 -0.31
C PHE A 9 -6.42 -7.00 0.05
N SER A 10 -7.26 -7.96 0.47
CA SER A 10 -8.65 -7.70 0.84
C SER A 10 -8.86 -7.44 2.33
N GLY A 11 -7.85 -7.78 3.16
CA GLY A 11 -7.98 -7.85 4.61
C GLY A 11 -8.69 -9.12 5.09
N ALA A 12 -8.56 -10.23 4.36
CA ALA A 12 -9.06 -11.53 4.81
C ALA A 12 -8.13 -12.11 5.88
N GLU A 13 -8.69 -12.89 6.82
CA GLU A 13 -7.92 -13.52 7.91
C GLU A 13 -6.85 -14.50 7.40
N SER A 14 -7.01 -15.04 6.19
CA SER A 14 -6.01 -15.90 5.54
C SER A 14 -4.85 -15.12 4.93
N GLN A 15 -4.95 -13.79 4.81
CA GLN A 15 -3.92 -12.95 4.21
C GLN A 15 -3.04 -12.32 5.29
N CYS A 16 -1.73 -12.43 5.13
CA CYS A 16 -0.77 -11.84 6.06
C CYS A 16 -0.35 -10.44 5.56
N PRO A 17 -0.57 -9.37 6.36
CA PRO A 17 -0.23 -8.01 5.94
C PRO A 17 1.29 -7.82 5.76
N ASN A 18 2.12 -8.53 6.54
CA ASN A 18 3.58 -8.53 6.37
C ASN A 18 4.02 -9.09 5.00
N ILE A 19 3.39 -10.18 4.53
CA ILE A 19 3.71 -10.77 3.23
C ILE A 19 3.25 -9.82 2.10
N HIS A 20 2.09 -9.20 2.27
CA HIS A 20 1.59 -8.20 1.33
C HIS A 20 2.56 -7.02 1.18
N LEU A 21 3.04 -6.45 2.29
CA LEU A 21 4.01 -5.35 2.26
C LEU A 21 5.31 -5.76 1.54
N SER A 22 5.84 -6.95 1.82
CA SER A 22 7.04 -7.44 1.12
C SER A 22 6.85 -7.48 -0.39
N ARG A 23 5.74 -8.06 -0.87
CA ARG A 23 5.43 -8.11 -2.30
C ARG A 23 5.20 -6.73 -2.90
N PHE A 24 4.57 -5.84 -2.13
CA PHE A 24 4.36 -4.46 -2.53
C PHE A 24 5.68 -3.71 -2.75
N TYR A 25 6.67 -3.94 -1.89
CA TYR A 25 8.00 -3.37 -2.04
C TYR A 25 8.69 -3.84 -3.31
N GLU A 26 8.70 -5.14 -3.56
CA GLU A 26 9.25 -5.72 -4.80
C GLU A 26 8.57 -5.12 -6.05
N ALA A 27 7.26 -4.89 -5.99
CA ALA A 27 6.52 -4.26 -7.09
C ALA A 27 6.79 -2.76 -7.25
N CYS A 28 7.18 -2.05 -6.18
CA CYS A 28 7.51 -0.62 -6.22
C CYS A 28 8.94 -0.33 -6.67
N ASP A 29 9.87 -1.24 -6.40
CA ASP A 29 11.30 -1.15 -6.77
C ASP A 29 11.51 -0.92 -8.28
N TYR A 30 10.53 -1.33 -9.10
CA TYR A 30 10.55 -1.18 -10.56
C TYR A 30 10.19 0.22 -11.11
N THR A 31 9.93 1.24 -10.26
CA THR A 31 9.40 2.55 -10.72
C THR A 31 10.30 3.75 -10.40
N ASP A 32 11.45 3.80 -11.06
CA ASP A 32 12.38 4.94 -10.96
C ASP A 32 12.06 6.04 -12.00
N PRO A 33 11.54 7.20 -11.55
CA PRO A 33 12.29 8.41 -11.88
C PRO A 33 12.76 9.20 -10.63
N PRO A 34 13.93 9.87 -10.71
CA PRO A 34 14.68 10.46 -9.58
C PRO A 34 14.03 11.67 -8.88
N ASN A 35 12.87 12.15 -9.34
CA ASN A 35 12.38 13.48 -8.99
C ASN A 35 11.04 13.49 -8.21
N VAL A 36 10.59 12.34 -7.72
CA VAL A 36 9.34 12.24 -6.95
C VAL A 36 9.62 11.50 -5.65
N SER A 37 9.12 12.06 -4.53
CA SER A 37 9.20 11.42 -3.21
C SER A 37 8.67 10.00 -3.28
N GLU A 38 9.55 9.03 -3.01
CA GLU A 38 9.22 7.59 -3.00
C GLU A 38 8.03 7.30 -2.10
N SER A 39 7.93 8.00 -0.96
CA SER A 39 6.80 7.89 -0.04
C SER A 39 5.47 8.20 -0.75
N ALA A 40 5.38 9.33 -1.46
CA ALA A 40 4.17 9.73 -2.17
C ALA A 40 3.80 8.75 -3.31
N LYS A 41 4.81 8.20 -4.00
CA LYS A 41 4.60 7.13 -5.00
C LYS A 41 4.01 5.88 -4.36
N ARG A 42 4.65 5.38 -3.29
CA ARG A 42 4.22 4.17 -2.58
C ARG A 42 2.80 4.33 -2.04
N LEU A 43 2.48 5.45 -1.40
CA LEU A 43 1.11 5.75 -0.96
C LEU A 43 0.08 5.67 -2.10
N ARG A 44 0.40 6.27 -3.27
CA ARG A 44 -0.48 6.23 -4.45
C ARG A 44 -0.59 4.86 -5.09
N LEU A 45 0.47 4.04 -5.05
CA LEU A 45 0.48 2.68 -5.59
C LEU A 45 -0.24 1.70 -4.66
N PHE A 46 -0.09 1.88 -3.35
CA PHE A 46 -0.66 1.01 -2.34
C PHE A 46 -2.17 0.90 -2.43
N LYS A 47 -2.86 2.01 -2.72
CA LYS A 47 -4.32 2.01 -2.94
C LYS A 47 -4.80 1.09 -4.07
N TYR A 48 -3.92 0.75 -5.02
CA TYR A 48 -4.21 -0.17 -6.12
C TYR A 48 -3.90 -1.62 -5.74
N SER A 49 -3.07 -1.83 -4.71
CA SER A 49 -2.78 -3.14 -4.12
C SER A 49 -3.84 -3.58 -3.10
N LEU A 50 -4.80 -2.72 -2.76
CA LEU A 50 -5.87 -3.02 -1.81
C LEU A 50 -7.20 -3.20 -2.52
N THR A 51 -8.01 -4.11 -1.97
CA THR A 51 -9.40 -4.35 -2.37
C THR A 51 -10.29 -4.56 -1.14
N GLY A 52 -11.61 -4.64 -1.35
CA GLY A 52 -12.58 -4.96 -0.30
C GLY A 52 -12.43 -4.11 0.96
N ARG A 53 -12.35 -4.77 2.12
CA ARG A 53 -12.30 -4.12 3.44
C ARG A 53 -11.01 -3.33 3.67
N ALA A 54 -9.87 -3.81 3.16
CA ALA A 54 -8.62 -3.07 3.28
C ALA A 54 -8.64 -1.77 2.47
N LYS A 55 -9.29 -1.78 1.30
CA LYS A 55 -9.47 -0.56 0.52
C LYS A 55 -10.39 0.44 1.22
N ASP A 56 -11.49 -0.05 1.78
CA ASP A 56 -12.42 0.76 2.57
C ASP A 56 -11.74 1.37 3.80
N TRP A 57 -10.93 0.59 4.53
CA TRP A 57 -10.10 1.07 5.62
C TRP A 57 -9.24 2.25 5.20
N LEU A 58 -8.50 2.13 4.09
CA LEU A 58 -7.63 3.21 3.59
C LEU A 58 -8.42 4.47 3.21
N ASP A 59 -9.62 4.32 2.65
CA ASP A 59 -10.49 5.44 2.25
C ASP A 59 -11.11 6.16 3.46
N ASN A 60 -11.34 5.43 4.56
CA ASN A 60 -11.85 5.98 5.82
C ASN A 60 -10.77 6.73 6.64
N ILE A 61 -9.49 6.66 6.25
CA ILE A 61 -8.44 7.39 6.96
C ILE A 61 -8.57 8.88 6.64
N PRO A 62 -8.65 9.77 7.66
CA PRO A 62 -8.79 11.19 7.41
C PRO A 62 -7.61 11.73 6.59
N PRO A 63 -7.85 12.65 5.65
CA PRO A 63 -6.77 13.33 4.94
C PRO A 63 -5.82 13.98 5.96
N ASN A 64 -4.52 14.01 5.63
CA ASN A 64 -3.43 14.46 6.51
C ASN A 64 -3.09 13.56 7.72
N THR A 65 -3.77 12.42 7.91
CA THR A 65 -3.39 11.45 8.95
C THR A 65 -2.15 10.64 8.57
N ILE A 66 -2.01 10.35 7.27
CA ILE A 66 -0.88 9.64 6.70
C ILE A 66 -0.21 10.58 5.70
N THR A 67 0.98 11.05 6.03
CA THR A 67 1.77 11.95 5.16
C THR A 67 2.98 11.24 4.56
N THR A 68 3.47 10.21 5.24
CA THR A 68 4.61 9.40 4.83
C THR A 68 4.20 7.93 4.67
N TRP A 69 5.01 7.20 3.91
CA TRP A 69 4.81 5.75 3.74
C TRP A 69 4.94 5.00 5.07
N GLN A 70 5.90 5.40 5.90
CA GLN A 70 6.15 4.77 7.20
C GLN A 70 4.95 4.88 8.15
N GLU A 71 4.25 6.02 8.17
CA GLU A 71 3.01 6.18 8.95
C GLU A 71 1.90 5.23 8.48
N LEU A 72 1.81 5.01 7.16
CA LEU A 72 0.85 4.06 6.61
C LEU A 72 1.17 2.63 7.03
N GLU A 73 2.44 2.24 6.96
CA GLU A 73 2.86 0.89 7.32
C GLU A 73 2.58 0.57 8.78
N VAL A 74 2.90 1.49 9.69
CA VAL A 74 2.61 1.31 11.12
C VAL A 74 1.11 1.12 11.33
N LYS A 75 0.27 1.95 10.72
CA LYS A 75 -1.19 1.82 10.82
C LYS A 75 -1.75 0.57 10.15
N PHE A 76 -1.09 0.07 9.11
CA PHE A 76 -1.54 -1.12 8.38
C PHE A 76 -1.19 -2.42 9.12
N LEU A 77 -0.17 -2.39 9.97
CA LEU A 77 0.29 -3.51 10.78
C LEU A 77 -0.26 -3.52 12.21
N ASP A 78 -0.89 -2.43 12.65
CA ASP A 78 -1.62 -2.28 13.91
C ASP A 78 -2.98 -3.02 13.86
#